data_AF-A0A1R4FFQ4-F1
#
_entry.id   AF-A0A1R4FFQ4-F1
#
_cell.length_a   1.000
_cell.length_b   1.000
_cell.length_c   1.000
_cell.angle_alpha   90.00
_cell.angle_beta   90.00
_cell.angle_gamma   90.00
#
_symmetry.space_group_name_H-M   'P 1'
#
loop_
_entity.id
_entity.type
_entity.pdbx_description
1 polymer ?
#
loop_
_entity_poly.entity_id
_entity_poly.type
_entity_poly.pdbx_seq_one_letter_code
_entity_poly.pdbx_strand_id
1 'polypeptide(L)'
;MFAQISADRERVTFVSIARDTLLPVGNSKAKINSAYPIGGRDLLVSSVSKALGGIPIDVTLHTNFAGFIAITRFLEGIRVLNKHASSVTVSSTGRFLDFPEGELLLENTDALIYARQRYGLPQGDLDRAERHRALLTGIIKGMQFVQEKTPRVMNKLVKNLAGRCQMNGIEKDAVTDLVTPLMQVDPEQVTSLMLPLAGFGSHGGQSVNIPNESRLRELGEALAAGDISSYVDAYGLDYTPTER
;
A
#
# COMPACT_ATOMS: atom_id res chain seq x y z
N MET A 1 -2.10 -2.92 -2.92
CA MET A 1 -2.33 -2.78 -1.47
C MET A 1 -3.80 -2.98 -1.22
N PHE A 2 -4.16 -3.72 -0.18
CA PHE A 2 -5.51 -3.83 0.34
C PHE A 2 -5.65 -2.90 1.55
N ALA A 3 -6.81 -2.28 1.71
CA ALA A 3 -7.11 -1.40 2.83
C ALA A 3 -8.49 -1.75 3.38
N GLN A 4 -8.61 -1.84 4.69
CA GLN A 4 -9.88 -2.04 5.39
C GLN A 4 -10.08 -0.93 6.40
N ILE A 5 -11.29 -0.39 6.43
CA ILE A 5 -11.75 0.55 7.47
C ILE A 5 -12.77 -0.22 8.30
N SER A 6 -12.57 -0.27 9.62
CA SER A 6 -13.50 -0.96 10.52
C SER A 6 -14.90 -0.35 10.45
N ALA A 7 -15.92 -1.12 10.85
CA ALA A 7 -17.32 -0.67 10.79
C ALA A 7 -17.58 0.59 11.64
N ASP A 8 -16.94 0.67 12.81
CA ASP A 8 -16.93 1.82 13.72
C ASP A 8 -16.13 3.03 13.18
N ARG A 9 -15.37 2.85 12.10
CA ARG A 9 -14.48 3.84 11.47
C ARG A 9 -13.33 4.31 12.35
N GLU A 10 -13.00 3.56 13.39
CA GLU A 10 -11.92 3.92 14.33
C GLU A 10 -10.57 3.29 13.95
N ARG A 11 -10.56 2.23 13.14
CA ARG A 11 -9.36 1.48 12.78
C ARG A 11 -9.18 1.38 11.27
N VAL A 12 -7.92 1.41 10.86
CA VAL A 12 -7.52 1.26 9.46
C VAL A 12 -6.43 0.20 9.36
N THR A 13 -6.67 -0.82 8.55
CA THR A 13 -5.70 -1.86 8.28
C THR A 13 -5.23 -1.80 6.84
N PHE A 14 -3.93 -1.71 6.62
CA PHE A 14 -3.32 -1.82 5.30
C PHE A 14 -2.51 -3.10 5.16
N VAL A 15 -2.86 -3.91 4.15
CA VAL A 15 -2.10 -5.11 3.78
C VAL A 15 -1.36 -4.87 2.47
N SER A 16 -0.05 -4.79 2.56
CA SER A 16 0.84 -4.72 1.39
C SER A 16 0.96 -6.09 0.74
N ILE A 17 0.81 -6.14 -0.58
CA ILE A 17 0.97 -7.36 -1.38
C ILE A 17 2.07 -7.08 -2.39
N ALA A 18 3.21 -7.77 -2.27
CA ALA A 18 4.29 -7.63 -3.24
C ALA A 18 3.84 -8.13 -4.61
N ARG A 19 4.34 -7.47 -5.66
CA ARG A 19 3.91 -7.71 -7.04
C ARG A 19 4.15 -9.17 -7.50
N ASP A 20 5.22 -9.77 -6.99
CA ASP A 20 5.72 -11.09 -7.39
C ASP A 20 5.22 -12.20 -6.44
N THR A 21 4.27 -11.88 -5.55
CA THR A 21 3.63 -12.87 -4.67
C THR A 21 2.79 -13.85 -5.49
N LEU A 22 3.03 -15.15 -5.27
CA LEU A 22 2.33 -16.25 -5.92
C LEU A 22 0.94 -16.42 -5.30
N LEU A 23 -0.09 -15.93 -5.98
CA LEU A 23 -1.49 -15.98 -5.52
C LEU A 23 -2.38 -16.68 -6.57
N PRO A 24 -3.61 -17.09 -6.20
CA PRO A 24 -4.59 -17.53 -7.17
C PRO A 24 -4.91 -16.41 -8.16
N VAL A 25 -4.70 -16.65 -9.45
CA VAL A 25 -5.05 -15.74 -10.56
C VAL A 25 -5.90 -16.52 -11.55
N GLY A 26 -7.22 -16.31 -11.48
CA GLY A 26 -8.18 -17.10 -12.24
C GLY A 26 -8.25 -18.53 -11.73
N ASN A 27 -7.85 -19.49 -12.57
CA ASN A 27 -7.86 -20.94 -12.27
C ASN A 27 -6.47 -21.52 -11.99
N SER A 28 -5.42 -20.69 -11.96
CA SER A 28 -4.05 -21.13 -11.69
C SER A 28 -3.40 -20.25 -10.61
N LYS A 29 -2.20 -20.64 -10.13
CA LYS A 29 -1.35 -19.74 -9.34
C LYS A 29 -0.43 -18.98 -10.29
N ALA A 30 -0.29 -17.67 -10.07
CA ALA A 30 0.65 -16.82 -10.79
C ALA A 30 1.06 -15.65 -9.91
N LYS A 31 2.05 -14.87 -10.36
CA LYS A 31 2.37 -13.59 -9.71
C LYS A 31 1.17 -12.68 -9.75
N ILE A 32 0.82 -12.04 -8.65
CA ILE A 32 -0.37 -11.17 -8.57
C ILE A 32 -0.34 -10.02 -9.58
N ASN A 33 0.85 -9.53 -9.95
CA ASN A 33 0.99 -8.48 -10.98
C ASN A 33 0.54 -8.91 -12.39
N SER A 34 0.39 -10.22 -12.65
CA SER A 34 -0.13 -10.74 -13.91
C SER A 34 -1.65 -10.65 -14.02
N ALA A 35 -2.37 -10.55 -12.89
CA ALA A 35 -3.83 -10.56 -12.88
C ALA A 35 -4.43 -9.37 -13.67
N TYR A 36 -3.85 -8.18 -13.51
CA TYR A 36 -4.35 -6.98 -14.18
C TYR A 36 -4.11 -7.00 -15.71
N PRO A 37 -2.91 -7.34 -16.22
CA PRO A 37 -2.73 -7.55 -17.67
C PRO A 37 -3.61 -8.65 -18.28
N ILE A 38 -3.89 -9.72 -17.53
CA ILE A 38 -4.63 -10.89 -18.04
C ILE A 38 -6.15 -10.63 -18.08
N GLY A 39 -6.72 -10.11 -17.00
CA GLY A 39 -8.17 -10.00 -16.84
C GLY A 39 -8.62 -8.67 -16.26
N GLY A 40 -7.78 -7.65 -16.35
CA GLY A 40 -8.08 -6.31 -15.88
C GLY A 40 -8.33 -6.25 -14.36
N ARG A 41 -9.12 -5.25 -13.99
CA ARG A 41 -9.48 -4.98 -12.60
C ARG A 41 -10.20 -6.17 -11.94
N ASP A 42 -11.18 -6.76 -12.62
CA ASP A 42 -12.04 -7.79 -12.01
C ASP A 42 -11.24 -9.03 -11.61
N LEU A 43 -10.29 -9.46 -12.45
CA LEU A 43 -9.42 -10.57 -12.11
C LEU A 43 -8.48 -10.23 -10.95
N LEU A 44 -7.90 -9.03 -10.92
CA LEU A 44 -7.06 -8.59 -9.79
C LEU A 44 -7.85 -8.57 -8.48
N VAL A 45 -9.06 -7.99 -8.50
CA VAL A 45 -9.96 -7.94 -7.34
C VAL A 45 -10.29 -9.34 -6.85
N SER A 46 -10.74 -10.23 -7.73
CA SER A 46 -11.07 -11.61 -7.36
C SER A 46 -9.85 -12.37 -6.80
N SER A 47 -8.66 -12.14 -7.36
CA SER A 47 -7.41 -12.77 -6.91
C SER A 47 -7.03 -12.33 -5.50
N VAL A 48 -7.10 -11.02 -5.22
CA VAL A 48 -6.81 -10.46 -3.88
C VAL A 48 -7.87 -10.91 -2.87
N SER A 49 -9.15 -10.83 -3.23
CA SER A 49 -10.26 -11.26 -2.37
C SER A 49 -10.10 -12.74 -1.98
N LYS A 50 -9.88 -13.64 -2.94
CA LYS A 50 -9.64 -15.06 -2.68
C LYS A 50 -8.42 -15.29 -1.79
N ALA A 51 -7.33 -14.57 -2.03
CA ALA A 51 -6.12 -14.69 -1.22
C ALA A 51 -6.34 -14.28 0.25
N LEU A 52 -7.22 -13.31 0.50
CA LEU A 52 -7.54 -12.81 1.84
C LEU A 52 -8.79 -13.49 2.44
N GLY A 53 -9.06 -14.73 2.08
CA GLY A 53 -10.18 -15.49 2.68
C GLY A 53 -11.56 -15.16 2.13
N GLY A 54 -11.64 -14.54 0.95
CA GLY A 54 -12.90 -14.24 0.26
C GLY A 54 -13.56 -12.93 0.69
N ILE A 55 -12.81 -12.04 1.35
CA ILE A 55 -13.34 -10.73 1.80
C ILE A 55 -13.79 -9.92 0.58
N PRO A 56 -15.01 -9.36 0.59
CA PRO A 56 -15.47 -8.50 -0.50
C PRO A 56 -14.62 -7.24 -0.58
N ILE A 57 -14.35 -6.79 -1.81
CA ILE A 57 -13.65 -5.53 -2.07
C ILE A 57 -14.69 -4.55 -2.59
N ASP A 58 -15.14 -3.66 -1.70
CA ASP A 58 -16.22 -2.71 -2.00
C ASP A 58 -15.78 -1.64 -3.00
N VAL A 59 -14.55 -1.15 -2.84
CA VAL A 59 -14.02 -0.02 -3.61
C VAL A 59 -12.65 -0.35 -4.17
N THR A 60 -12.43 0.02 -5.43
CA THR A 60 -11.10 0.01 -6.04
C THR A 60 -10.66 1.42 -6.37
N LEU A 61 -9.38 1.71 -6.11
CA LEU A 61 -8.70 2.95 -6.45
C LEU A 61 -7.47 2.62 -7.29
N HIS A 62 -7.43 3.14 -8.51
CA HIS A 62 -6.29 3.01 -9.41
C HIS A 62 -5.80 4.39 -9.83
N THR A 63 -4.50 4.64 -9.66
CA THR A 63 -3.86 5.92 -9.97
C THR A 63 -2.57 5.70 -10.76
N ASN A 64 -2.04 6.77 -11.33
CA ASN A 64 -0.79 6.77 -12.09
C ASN A 64 0.23 7.73 -11.45
N PHE A 65 1.41 7.85 -12.05
CA PHE A 65 2.47 8.70 -11.51
C PHE A 65 2.11 10.19 -11.52
N ALA A 66 1.28 10.65 -12.46
CA ALA A 66 0.83 12.03 -12.47
C ALA A 66 -0.10 12.32 -11.29
N GLY A 67 -1.01 11.39 -10.95
CA GLY A 67 -1.83 11.45 -9.75
C GLY A 67 -0.99 11.48 -8.47
N PHE A 68 0.03 10.62 -8.39
CA PHE A 68 0.96 10.59 -7.25
C PHE A 68 1.77 11.90 -7.10
N ILE A 69 2.32 12.45 -8.19
CA ILE A 69 3.05 13.73 -8.17
C ILE A 69 2.13 14.90 -7.78
N ALA A 70 0.84 14.84 -8.14
CA ALA A 70 -0.11 15.88 -7.73
C ALA A 70 -0.29 15.90 -6.20
N ILE A 71 -0.30 14.73 -5.55
CA ILE A 71 -0.34 14.62 -4.08
C ILE A 71 0.92 15.24 -3.47
N THR A 72 2.10 14.89 -3.98
CA THR A 72 3.38 15.35 -3.40
C THR A 72 3.52 16.86 -3.49
N ARG A 73 3.13 17.46 -4.62
CA ARG A 73 3.15 18.91 -4.81
C ARG A 73 2.17 19.63 -3.89
N PHE A 74 0.99 19.06 -3.70
CA PHE A 74 -0.03 19.68 -2.88
C PHE A 74 0.34 19.67 -1.39
N LEU A 75 0.88 18.56 -0.90
CA LEU A 75 1.33 18.43 0.49
C LEU A 75 2.65 19.16 0.76
N GLU A 76 3.23 19.81 -0.25
CA GLU A 76 4.55 20.45 -0.18
C GLU A 76 5.64 19.47 0.30
N GLY A 77 5.54 18.24 -0.20
CA GLY A 77 6.39 17.10 0.18
C GLY A 77 5.67 16.10 1.09
N ILE A 78 6.25 14.91 1.20
CA ILE A 78 5.74 13.83 2.04
C ILE A 78 6.80 13.48 3.07
N ARG A 79 6.46 13.59 4.36
CA ARG A 79 7.33 13.12 5.44
C ARG A 79 7.20 11.61 5.59
N VAL A 80 8.32 10.89 5.49
CA VAL A 80 8.36 9.43 5.66
C VAL A 80 9.42 9.05 6.68
N LEU A 81 9.21 7.94 7.37
CA LEU A 81 10.24 7.28 8.17
C LEU A 81 10.86 6.17 7.32
N ASN A 82 12.05 6.39 6.79
CA ASN A 82 12.77 5.45 5.96
C ASN A 82 13.54 4.44 6.81
N LYS A 83 13.23 3.14 6.67
CA LYS A 83 13.84 2.08 7.49
C LYS A 83 15.27 1.71 7.09
N HIS A 84 15.61 1.88 5.81
CA HIS A 84 16.91 1.45 5.28
C HIS A 84 17.53 2.56 4.45
N ALA A 85 18.76 2.94 4.82
CA ALA A 85 19.55 3.85 4.01
C ALA A 85 19.77 3.25 2.61
N SER A 86 19.67 4.07 1.57
CA SER A 86 19.90 3.63 0.19
C SER A 86 20.21 4.82 -0.70
N SER A 87 20.90 4.58 -1.81
CA SER A 87 21.06 5.58 -2.86
C SER A 87 20.64 5.03 -4.23
N VAL A 88 20.33 5.93 -5.15
CA VAL A 88 19.95 5.60 -6.52
C VAL A 88 20.41 6.67 -7.50
N THR A 89 20.96 6.22 -8.64
CA THR A 89 21.17 7.08 -9.80
C THR A 89 20.05 6.83 -10.80
N VAL A 90 19.27 7.88 -11.11
CA VAL A 90 18.16 7.80 -12.07
C VAL A 90 18.74 7.68 -13.47
N SER A 91 18.53 6.53 -14.12
CA SER A 91 19.12 6.23 -15.43
C SER A 91 18.79 7.25 -16.52
N SER A 92 17.57 7.79 -16.52
CA SER A 92 17.12 8.75 -17.54
C SER A 92 17.69 10.15 -17.39
N THR A 93 18.14 10.55 -16.20
CA THR A 93 18.62 11.92 -15.93
C THR A 93 20.05 11.97 -15.40
N GLY A 94 20.63 10.84 -15.00
CA GLY A 94 21.90 10.76 -14.28
C GLY A 94 21.84 11.33 -12.87
N ARG A 95 20.67 11.74 -12.36
CA ARG A 95 20.54 12.36 -11.04
C ARG A 95 20.80 11.33 -9.96
N PHE A 96 21.78 11.59 -9.11
CA PHE A 96 22.04 10.84 -7.89
C PHE A 96 21.13 11.35 -6.76
N LEU A 97 20.54 10.41 -6.02
CA LEU A 97 19.71 10.66 -4.85
C LEU A 97 20.17 9.73 -3.75
N ASP A 98 20.25 10.28 -2.54
CA ASP A 98 20.52 9.54 -1.33
C ASP A 98 19.32 9.63 -0.39
N PHE A 99 18.93 8.49 0.16
CA PHE A 99 17.83 8.34 1.10
C PHE A 99 18.41 7.78 2.40
N PRO A 100 18.83 8.63 3.35
CA PRO A 100 19.33 8.16 4.63
C PRO A 100 18.23 7.43 5.41
N GLU A 101 18.65 6.60 6.36
CA GLU A 101 17.74 6.01 7.35
C GLU A 101 17.20 7.12 8.27
N GLY A 102 15.93 7.02 8.67
CA GLY A 102 15.25 7.99 9.53
C GLY A 102 14.24 8.86 8.79
N GLU A 103 13.92 10.01 9.36
CA GLU A 103 12.91 10.92 8.80
C GLU A 103 13.40 11.61 7.53
N LEU A 104 12.62 11.51 6.46
CA LEU A 104 12.87 12.16 5.18
C LEU A 104 11.69 13.05 4.79
N LEU A 105 11.99 14.22 4.22
CA LEU A 105 11.02 14.99 3.45
C LEU A 105 11.21 14.71 1.97
N LEU A 106 10.23 14.05 1.35
CA LEU A 106 10.28 13.68 -0.06
C LEU A 106 9.46 14.66 -0.90
N GLU A 107 10.16 15.53 -1.62
CA GLU A 107 9.54 16.58 -2.43
C GLU A 107 9.39 16.16 -3.90
N ASN A 108 8.35 16.64 -4.57
CA ASN A 108 8.20 16.55 -6.02
C ASN A 108 8.43 15.13 -6.60
N THR A 109 9.49 14.98 -7.41
CA THR A 109 9.86 13.72 -8.08
C THR A 109 10.66 12.79 -7.18
N ASP A 110 11.19 13.26 -6.05
CA ASP A 110 11.99 12.46 -5.12
C ASP A 110 11.12 11.41 -4.44
N ALA A 111 9.88 11.78 -4.09
CA ALA A 111 8.88 10.82 -3.61
C ALA A 111 8.59 9.72 -4.64
N LEU A 112 8.53 10.07 -5.93
CA LEU A 112 8.28 9.09 -6.99
C LEU A 112 9.50 8.19 -7.21
N ILE A 113 10.71 8.73 -7.12
CA ILE A 113 11.96 7.98 -7.25
C ILE A 113 12.10 7.03 -6.05
N TYR A 114 11.85 7.51 -4.83
CA TYR A 114 11.80 6.73 -3.60
C TYR A 114 10.83 5.56 -3.71
N ALA A 115 9.60 5.80 -4.18
CA ALA A 115 8.57 4.77 -4.39
C ALA A 115 8.95 3.73 -5.46
N ARG A 116 9.79 4.11 -6.43
CA ARG A 116 10.12 3.29 -7.60
C ARG A 116 11.45 2.56 -7.47
N GLN A 117 12.28 2.90 -6.49
CA GLN A 117 13.57 2.26 -6.31
C GLN A 117 13.39 0.75 -6.15
N ARG A 118 14.14 -0.01 -6.97
CA ARG A 118 14.11 -1.48 -6.96
C ARG A 118 15.46 -2.07 -6.56
N TYR A 119 16.54 -1.44 -7.01
CA TYR A 119 17.91 -1.88 -6.78
C TYR A 119 18.52 -1.13 -5.60
N GLY A 120 19.44 -1.78 -4.89
CA GLY A 120 20.08 -1.22 -3.70
C GLY A 120 19.23 -1.27 -2.43
N LEU A 121 18.13 -2.04 -2.43
CA LEU A 121 17.32 -2.31 -1.24
C LEU A 121 17.63 -3.72 -0.70
N PRO A 122 17.87 -3.89 0.62
CA PRO A 122 18.27 -5.17 1.21
C PRO A 122 17.35 -6.36 0.89
N GLN A 123 16.04 -6.15 0.86
CA GLN A 123 14.98 -7.13 0.63
C GLN A 123 14.21 -6.88 -0.67
N GLY A 124 14.77 -6.05 -1.57
CA GLY A 124 14.23 -5.79 -2.90
C GLY A 124 12.77 -5.33 -2.92
N ASP A 125 11.90 -6.15 -3.49
CA ASP A 125 10.48 -5.83 -3.68
C ASP A 125 9.69 -5.72 -2.35
N LEU A 126 10.16 -6.35 -1.27
CA LEU A 126 9.55 -6.24 0.06
C LEU A 126 9.80 -4.85 0.65
N ASP A 127 11.03 -4.35 0.58
CA ASP A 127 11.35 -2.99 1.01
C ASP A 127 10.61 -1.95 0.17
N ARG A 128 10.37 -2.22 -1.12
CA ARG A 128 9.53 -1.33 -1.93
C ARG A 128 8.09 -1.26 -1.41
N ALA A 129 7.53 -2.38 -0.97
CA ALA A 129 6.20 -2.39 -0.36
C ALA A 129 6.19 -1.65 0.99
N GLU A 130 7.27 -1.77 1.76
CA GLU A 130 7.51 -1.00 2.99
C GLU A 130 7.54 0.51 2.70
N ARG A 131 8.26 0.95 1.68
CA ARG A 131 8.31 2.35 1.25
C ARG A 131 6.97 2.90 0.81
N HIS A 132 6.18 2.10 0.08
CA HIS A 132 4.82 2.50 -0.33
C HIS A 132 3.93 2.72 0.88
N ARG A 133 4.09 1.88 1.91
CA ARG A 133 3.41 2.04 3.19
C ARG A 133 3.88 3.30 3.93
N ALA A 134 5.20 3.54 4.03
CA ALA A 134 5.75 4.76 4.62
C ALA A 134 5.23 6.03 3.93
N LEU A 135 5.16 6.03 2.59
CA LEU A 135 4.56 7.10 1.80
C LEU A 135 3.07 7.29 2.10
N LEU A 136 2.30 6.20 2.16
CA LEU A 136 0.86 6.29 2.44
C LEU A 136 0.61 6.84 3.85
N THR A 137 1.35 6.37 4.85
CA THR A 137 1.30 6.92 6.21
C THR A 137 1.66 8.42 6.22
N GLY A 138 2.72 8.81 5.49
CA GLY A 138 3.10 10.22 5.35
C GLY A 138 2.03 11.08 4.68
N ILE A 139 1.37 10.56 3.65
CA ILE A 139 0.25 11.22 2.96
C ILE A 139 -0.92 11.42 3.92
N ILE A 140 -1.31 10.38 4.68
CA ILE A 140 -2.40 10.46 5.67
C ILE A 140 -2.08 11.54 6.71
N LYS A 141 -0.88 11.52 7.31
CA LYS A 141 -0.46 12.53 8.29
C LYS A 141 -0.43 13.94 7.70
N GLY A 142 0.07 14.10 6.48
CA GLY A 142 0.07 15.40 5.78
C GLY A 142 -1.36 15.91 5.52
N MET A 143 -2.26 15.01 5.11
CA MET A 143 -3.67 15.33 4.90
C MET A 143 -4.39 15.70 6.21
N GLN A 144 -4.10 15.01 7.31
CA GLN A 144 -4.60 15.35 8.66
C GLN A 144 -4.12 16.74 9.10
N PHE A 145 -2.84 17.05 8.91
CA PHE A 145 -2.30 18.38 9.19
C PHE A 145 -2.99 19.49 8.37
N VAL A 146 -3.19 19.25 7.07
CA VAL A 146 -3.94 20.19 6.20
C VAL A 146 -5.39 20.34 6.65
N GLN A 147 -6.04 19.24 7.06
CA GLN A 147 -7.41 19.25 7.57
C GLN A 147 -7.52 20.10 8.84
N GLU A 148 -6.58 19.96 9.79
CA GLU A 148 -6.55 20.74 11.03
C GLU A 148 -6.33 22.23 10.77
N LYS A 149 -5.40 22.58 9.86
CA LYS A 149 -5.05 23.97 9.57
C LYS A 149 -6.06 24.66 8.65
N THR A 150 -6.53 23.95 7.62
CA THR A 150 -7.34 24.53 6.53
C THR A 150 -8.39 23.53 5.98
N PRO A 151 -9.48 23.24 6.71
CA PRO A 151 -10.50 22.26 6.30
C PRO A 151 -11.12 22.50 4.91
N ARG A 152 -11.30 23.78 4.53
CA ARG A 152 -11.87 24.14 3.21
C ARG A 152 -10.97 23.72 2.04
N VAL A 153 -9.65 23.70 2.26
CA VAL A 153 -8.66 23.30 1.25
C VAL A 153 -8.62 21.78 1.11
N MET A 154 -8.85 21.06 2.21
CA MET A 154 -8.90 19.60 2.22
C MET A 154 -10.03 19.01 1.36
N ASN A 155 -11.24 19.56 1.41
CA ASN A 155 -12.33 19.07 0.55
C ASN A 155 -12.00 19.24 -0.95
N LYS A 156 -11.32 20.33 -1.33
CA LYS A 156 -10.86 20.54 -2.70
C LYS A 156 -9.76 19.54 -3.06
N LEU A 157 -8.86 19.22 -2.13
CA LEU A 157 -7.83 18.19 -2.30
C LEU A 157 -8.45 16.84 -2.62
N VAL A 158 -9.33 16.35 -1.74
CA VAL A 158 -9.94 15.02 -1.87
C VAL A 158 -10.63 14.87 -3.22
N LYS A 159 -11.43 15.87 -3.63
CA LYS A 159 -12.09 15.88 -4.95
C LYS A 159 -11.09 15.92 -6.11
N ASN A 160 -10.02 16.71 -6.00
CA ASN A 160 -8.99 16.80 -7.04
C ASN A 160 -8.23 15.48 -7.23
N LEU A 161 -7.93 14.79 -6.13
CA LEU A 161 -7.28 13.48 -6.12
C LEU A 161 -8.21 12.39 -6.64
N ALA A 162 -9.47 12.35 -6.17
CA ALA A 162 -10.48 11.44 -6.69
C ALA A 162 -10.69 11.62 -8.20
N GLY A 163 -10.65 12.86 -8.70
CA GLY A 163 -10.71 13.17 -10.12
C GLY A 163 -9.54 12.59 -10.94
N ARG A 164 -8.39 12.33 -10.31
CA ARG A 164 -7.17 11.77 -10.93
C ARG A 164 -7.07 10.24 -10.78
N CYS A 165 -8.00 9.62 -10.06
CA CYS A 165 -8.06 8.19 -9.89
C CYS A 165 -9.18 7.59 -10.74
N GLN A 166 -8.95 6.38 -11.23
CA GLN A 166 -10.00 5.49 -11.68
C GLN A 166 -10.57 4.79 -10.44
N MET A 167 -11.88 4.93 -10.22
CA MET A 167 -12.57 4.41 -9.04
C MET A 167 -13.76 3.57 -9.47
N ASN A 168 -14.02 2.48 -8.74
CA ASN A 168 -15.21 1.65 -8.91
C ASN A 168 -15.77 1.29 -7.54
N GLY A 169 -17.09 1.14 -7.45
CA GLY A 169 -17.79 0.83 -6.20
C GLY A 169 -18.13 2.05 -5.32
N ILE A 170 -17.67 3.24 -5.73
CA ILE A 170 -18.04 4.51 -5.10
C ILE A 170 -18.09 5.63 -6.13
N GLU A 171 -19.05 6.54 -5.97
CA GLU A 171 -19.11 7.76 -6.76
C GLU A 171 -18.03 8.75 -6.33
N LYS A 172 -17.48 9.52 -7.29
CA LYS A 172 -16.40 10.47 -7.01
C LYS A 172 -16.78 11.53 -5.96
N ASP A 173 -18.04 11.95 -5.94
CA ASP A 173 -18.52 12.92 -4.95
C ASP A 173 -18.76 12.31 -3.56
N ALA A 174 -18.94 10.98 -3.46
CA ALA A 174 -19.08 10.26 -2.20
C ALA A 174 -17.72 9.88 -1.57
N VAL A 175 -16.60 10.13 -2.24
CA VAL A 175 -15.25 9.78 -1.72
C VAL A 175 -14.94 10.48 -0.40
N THR A 176 -15.51 11.66 -0.17
CA THR A 176 -15.36 12.35 1.12
C THR A 176 -15.90 11.53 2.28
N ASP A 177 -16.92 10.70 2.07
CA ASP A 177 -17.52 9.88 3.13
C ASP A 177 -16.57 8.76 3.57
N LEU A 178 -15.65 8.33 2.70
CA LEU A 178 -14.57 7.41 3.07
C LEU A 178 -13.36 8.15 3.66
N VAL A 179 -13.00 9.31 3.09
CA VAL A 179 -11.76 10.01 3.48
C VAL A 179 -11.92 10.77 4.80
N THR A 180 -13.08 11.36 5.08
CA THR A 180 -13.28 12.15 6.29
C THR A 180 -13.09 11.33 7.57
N PRO A 181 -13.67 10.12 7.71
CA PRO A 181 -13.40 9.28 8.88
C PRO A 181 -11.93 8.88 8.98
N LEU A 182 -11.28 8.53 7.86
CA LEU A 182 -9.84 8.23 7.84
C LEU A 182 -8.96 9.37 8.39
N MET A 183 -9.40 10.62 8.25
CA MET A 183 -8.68 11.77 8.79
C MET A 183 -8.88 11.97 10.29
N GLN A 184 -9.92 11.37 10.87
CA GLN A 184 -10.19 11.43 12.31
C GLN A 184 -9.65 10.21 13.05
N VAL A 185 -9.25 9.16 12.34
CA VAL A 185 -8.61 7.99 12.92
C VAL A 185 -7.31 8.41 13.60
N ASP A 186 -7.16 8.00 14.86
CA ASP A 186 -5.92 8.14 15.60
C ASP A 186 -4.80 7.41 14.85
N PRO A 187 -3.65 8.06 14.57
CA PRO A 187 -2.51 7.40 13.95
C PRO A 187 -2.08 6.08 14.60
N GLU A 188 -2.31 5.90 15.91
CA GLU A 188 -2.04 4.64 16.62
C GLU A 188 -3.00 3.50 16.23
N GLN A 189 -4.18 3.83 15.70
CA GLN A 189 -5.19 2.88 15.20
C GLN A 189 -5.01 2.54 13.71
N VAL A 190 -3.95 3.05 13.08
CA VAL A 190 -3.57 2.71 11.71
C VAL A 190 -2.53 1.59 11.73
N THR A 191 -2.97 0.37 11.47
CA THR A 191 -2.08 -0.78 11.38
C THR A 191 -1.70 -1.05 9.94
N SER A 192 -0.42 -1.36 9.68
CA SER A 192 -0.02 -1.81 8.37
C SER A 192 1.05 -2.89 8.39
N LEU A 193 0.78 -3.94 7.62
CA LEU A 193 1.57 -5.16 7.54
C LEU A 193 1.75 -5.62 6.10
N MET A 194 2.67 -6.56 5.91
CA MET A 194 2.86 -7.27 4.66
C MET A 194 2.00 -8.54 4.65
N LEU A 195 1.50 -8.93 3.48
CA LEU A 195 0.96 -10.28 3.27
C LEU A 195 2.04 -11.29 3.71
N PRO A 196 1.74 -12.22 4.65
CA PRO A 196 2.76 -13.05 5.27
C PRO A 196 3.42 -13.98 4.26
N LEU A 197 4.75 -13.99 4.24
CA LEU A 197 5.54 -14.79 3.32
C LEU A 197 6.28 -15.90 4.07
N ALA A 198 6.25 -17.10 3.50
CA ALA A 198 7.06 -18.21 3.98
C ALA A 198 8.52 -18.05 3.52
N GLY A 199 8.72 -17.56 2.30
CA GLY A 199 10.05 -17.42 1.70
C GLY A 199 9.98 -16.99 0.24
N PHE A 200 11.08 -17.24 -0.47
CA PHE A 200 11.20 -17.01 -1.91
C PHE A 200 11.34 -18.34 -2.65
N GLY A 201 10.91 -18.39 -3.90
CA GLY A 201 11.06 -19.59 -4.72
C GLY A 201 10.88 -19.34 -6.21
N SER A 202 10.58 -20.40 -6.95
CA SER A 202 10.36 -20.36 -8.40
C SER A 202 9.02 -20.99 -8.76
N HIS A 203 8.31 -20.40 -9.72
CA HIS A 203 7.10 -20.94 -10.29
C HIS A 203 7.09 -20.65 -11.81
N GLY A 204 6.96 -21.69 -12.63
CA GLY A 204 6.98 -21.54 -14.10
C GLY A 204 8.25 -20.88 -14.63
N GLY A 205 9.41 -21.11 -13.99
CA GLY A 205 10.69 -20.51 -14.37
C GLY A 205 10.89 -19.06 -13.92
N GLN A 206 9.98 -18.50 -13.12
CA GLN A 206 10.07 -17.13 -12.60
C GLN A 206 10.26 -17.13 -11.09
N SER A 207 11.11 -16.22 -10.58
CA SER A 207 11.23 -15.99 -9.14
C SER A 207 9.95 -15.39 -8.56
N VAL A 208 9.47 -15.94 -7.45
CA VAL A 208 8.21 -15.56 -6.78
C VAL A 208 8.38 -15.45 -5.27
N ASN A 209 7.52 -14.65 -4.64
CA ASN A 209 7.35 -14.69 -3.18
C ASN A 209 6.30 -15.75 -2.84
N ILE A 210 6.63 -16.65 -1.90
CA ILE A 210 5.75 -17.74 -1.48
C ILE A 210 4.97 -17.26 -0.25
N PRO A 211 3.62 -17.18 -0.29
CA PRO A 211 2.80 -16.89 0.88
C PRO A 211 2.98 -17.93 1.99
N ASN A 212 2.95 -17.50 3.24
CA ASN A 212 2.74 -18.40 4.37
C ASN A 212 1.24 -18.70 4.46
N GLU A 213 0.81 -19.86 3.96
CA GLU A 213 -0.60 -20.21 3.80
C GLU A 213 -1.36 -20.33 5.14
N SER A 214 -0.69 -20.70 6.24
CA SER A 214 -1.33 -20.73 7.57
C SER A 214 -1.61 -19.31 8.04
N ARG A 215 -0.56 -18.48 8.11
CA ARG A 215 -0.70 -17.08 8.55
C ARG A 215 -1.61 -16.28 7.62
N LEU A 216 -1.62 -16.55 6.32
CA LEU A 216 -2.50 -15.87 5.37
C LEU A 216 -3.97 -16.18 5.66
N ARG A 217 -4.29 -17.41 6.06
CA ARG A 217 -5.65 -17.80 6.46
C ARG A 217 -6.07 -17.09 7.74
N GLU A 218 -5.21 -17.11 8.76
CA GLU A 218 -5.45 -16.43 10.03
C GLU A 218 -5.62 -14.91 9.85
N LEU A 219 -4.81 -14.31 8.96
CA LEU A 219 -4.98 -12.90 8.58
C LEU A 219 -6.33 -12.67 7.91
N GLY A 220 -6.77 -13.54 7.00
CA GLY A 220 -8.08 -13.45 6.36
C GLY A 220 -9.24 -13.53 7.37
N GLU A 221 -9.15 -14.44 8.34
CA GLU A 221 -10.13 -14.59 9.42
C GLU A 221 -10.18 -13.33 10.31
N ALA A 222 -9.02 -12.79 10.67
CA ALA A 222 -8.93 -11.57 11.48
C ALA A 222 -9.46 -10.33 10.74
N LEU A 223 -9.14 -10.19 9.45
CA LEU A 223 -9.69 -9.14 8.60
C LEU A 223 -11.22 -9.28 8.46
N ALA A 224 -11.74 -10.51 8.31
CA ALA A 224 -13.18 -10.74 8.24
C ALA A 224 -13.89 -10.37 9.57
N ALA A 225 -13.23 -10.57 10.70
CA ALA A 225 -13.70 -10.12 12.02
C ALA A 225 -13.61 -8.59 12.22
N GLY A 226 -12.85 -7.88 11.37
CA GLY A 226 -12.63 -6.44 11.47
C GLY A 226 -11.67 -6.01 12.58
N ASP A 227 -10.91 -6.97 13.12
CA ASP A 227 -9.90 -6.75 14.14
C ASP A 227 -8.72 -7.71 13.92
N ILE A 228 -7.54 -7.12 13.66
CA ILE A 228 -6.30 -7.86 13.44
C ILE A 228 -5.37 -7.86 14.66
N SER A 229 -5.81 -7.32 15.80
CA SER A 229 -4.95 -7.16 16.98
C SER A 229 -4.35 -8.48 17.44
N SER A 230 -5.16 -9.54 17.56
CA SER A 230 -4.66 -10.87 17.95
C SER A 230 -3.67 -11.47 16.94
N TYR A 231 -3.86 -11.19 15.64
CA TYR A 231 -2.92 -11.62 14.61
C TYR A 231 -1.58 -10.88 14.75
N VAL A 232 -1.64 -9.56 15.00
CA VAL A 232 -0.45 -8.72 15.21
C VAL A 232 0.27 -9.10 16.50
N ASP A 233 -0.45 -9.40 17.58
CA ASP A 233 0.16 -9.85 18.85
C ASP A 233 0.93 -11.17 18.66
N ALA A 234 0.40 -12.09 17.85
CA ALA A 234 1.01 -13.38 17.59
C ALA A 234 2.26 -13.29 16.68
N TYR A 235 2.25 -12.39 15.69
CA TYR A 235 3.23 -12.41 14.59
C TYR A 235 4.03 -11.13 14.39
N GLY A 236 3.64 -10.06 15.05
CA GLY A 236 4.20 -8.73 14.88
C GLY A 236 3.88 -8.10 13.50
N LEU A 237 4.59 -7.03 13.21
CA LEU A 237 4.48 -6.26 11.96
C LEU A 237 5.71 -6.40 11.06
N ASP A 238 6.59 -7.38 11.35
CA ASP A 238 7.74 -7.63 10.49
C ASP A 238 7.26 -8.13 9.11
N TYR A 239 7.94 -7.66 8.09
CA TYR A 239 7.65 -7.91 6.69
C TYR A 239 8.69 -8.86 6.06
N THR A 240 9.68 -9.31 6.84
CA THR A 240 10.62 -10.35 6.40
C THR A 240 9.97 -11.74 6.41
N PRO A 241 10.37 -12.65 5.49
CA PRO A 241 9.83 -14.01 5.47
C PRO A 241 10.08 -14.77 6.76
N THR A 242 9.16 -15.66 7.11
CA THR A 242 9.20 -16.42 8.37
C THR A 242 10.29 -17.50 8.39
N GLU A 243 10.71 -17.98 7.22
CA GLU A 243 11.79 -18.95 7.07
C GLU A 243 12.85 -18.36 6.13
N ARG A 244 14.13 -18.42 6.54
CA ARG A 244 15.28 -18.01 5.73
C ARG A 244 15.96 -19.22 5.11
#